data_AF-A0A2D6ZZS3-F1
#
_entry.id   AF-A0A2D6ZZS3-F1
#
_cell.length_a   1.000
_cell.length_b   1.000
_cell.length_c   1.000
_cell.angle_alpha   90.00
_cell.angle_beta   90.00
_cell.angle_gamma   90.00
#
_symmetry.space_group_name_H-M   'P 1'
#
loop_
_entity.id
_entity.type
_entity.pdbx_description
1 polymer ?
#
loop_
_entity_poly.entity_id
_entity_poly.type
_entity_poly.pdbx_seq_one_letter_code
_entity_poly.pdbx_strand_id
1 'polypeptide(L)'
;MSQKRKRKPLSPSTQKYLLAKAKESGIKKSVLTAVYRRGQGAFLSSGSRNVSMAAWARGRVNSFVSGKGGARKADADLWRKRKT
;
A
#
# COMPACT_ATOMS: atom_id res chain seq x y z
N MET A 1 16.98 15.90 18.77
CA MET A 1 16.33 14.66 18.28
C MET A 1 15.04 15.02 17.56
N SER A 2 14.94 14.81 16.24
CA SER A 2 13.74 15.14 15.47
C SER A 2 12.60 14.17 15.83
N GLN A 3 11.54 14.64 16.50
CA GLN A 3 10.38 13.81 16.79
C GLN A 3 9.78 13.27 15.48
N LYS A 4 9.75 11.94 15.35
CA LYS A 4 9.19 11.26 14.18
C LYS A 4 7.68 11.54 14.16
N ARG A 5 7.23 12.41 13.25
CA ARG A 5 5.81 12.78 13.14
C ARG A 5 4.95 11.52 13.04
N LYS A 6 3.99 11.36 13.96
CA LYS A 6 3.04 10.24 13.95
C LYS A 6 2.26 10.27 12.64
N ARG A 7 2.23 9.14 11.94
CA ARG A 7 1.52 9.00 10.67
C ARG A 7 0.02 9.12 10.90
N LYS A 8 -0.66 9.95 10.11
CA LYS A 8 -2.14 10.05 10.15
C LYS A 8 -2.77 8.64 9.99
N PRO A 9 -3.75 8.28 10.84
CA PRO A 9 -4.41 6.99 10.75
C PRO A 9 -5.14 6.83 9.42
N LEU A 10 -5.20 5.59 8.92
CA LEU A 10 -5.96 5.26 7.72
C LEU A 10 -7.46 5.18 8.05
N SER A 11 -8.30 5.49 7.06
CA SER A 11 -9.76 5.38 7.21
C SER A 11 -10.18 3.95 7.57
N PRO A 12 -11.27 3.76 8.33
CA PRO A 12 -11.78 2.43 8.68
C PRO A 12 -12.01 1.53 7.45
N SER A 13 -12.55 2.10 6.37
CA SER A 13 -12.77 1.41 5.09
C SER A 13 -11.47 0.88 4.48
N THR A 14 -10.40 1.69 4.50
CA THR A 14 -9.08 1.28 4.02
C THR A 14 -8.50 0.18 4.89
N GLN A 15 -8.65 0.29 6.22
CA GLN A 15 -8.16 -0.73 7.13
C GLN A 15 -8.87 -2.08 6.93
N LYS A 16 -10.19 -2.08 6.71
CA LYS A 16 -10.97 -3.28 6.39
C LYS A 16 -10.52 -3.92 5.08
N TYR A 17 -10.34 -3.11 4.04
CA TYR A 17 -9.81 -3.57 2.75
C TYR A 17 -8.42 -4.22 2.88
N LEU A 18 -7.49 -3.57 3.60
CA LEU A 18 -6.15 -4.10 3.81
C LEU A 18 -6.15 -5.39 4.63
N LEU A 19 -7.04 -5.49 5.61
CA LEU A 19 -7.22 -6.71 6.41
C LEU A 19 -7.75 -7.87 5.55
N ALA A 20 -8.75 -7.62 4.70
CA ALA A 20 -9.29 -8.62 3.79
C ALA A 20 -8.20 -9.13 2.83
N LYS A 21 -7.42 -8.22 2.24
CA LYS A 21 -6.31 -8.59 1.35
C LYS A 21 -5.17 -9.31 2.08
N ALA A 22 -4.90 -8.97 3.33
CA ALA A 22 -3.92 -9.69 4.14
C ALA A 22 -4.33 -11.16 4.36
N LYS A 23 -5.61 -11.38 4.68
CA LYS A 23 -6.19 -12.73 4.86
C LYS A 23 -6.15 -13.55 3.55
N GLU A 24 -6.55 -12.94 2.44
CA GLU A 24 -6.59 -13.59 1.12
C GLU A 24 -5.19 -13.94 0.59
N SER A 25 -4.20 -13.07 0.79
CA SER A 25 -2.87 -13.22 0.19
C SER A 25 -1.83 -13.90 1.10
N GLY A 26 -2.12 -14.03 2.39
CA GLY A 26 -1.14 -14.43 3.40
C GLY A 26 -0.01 -13.42 3.60
N ILE A 27 -0.17 -12.18 3.14
CA ILE A 27 0.77 -11.07 3.34
C ILE A 27 0.38 -10.30 4.59
N LYS A 28 1.37 -9.87 5.38
CA LYS A 28 1.13 -9.04 6.57
C LYS A 28 0.39 -7.74 6.25
N LYS A 29 -0.62 -7.41 7.06
CA LYS A 29 -1.36 -6.13 6.96
C LYS A 29 -0.42 -4.92 7.02
N SER A 30 0.64 -4.96 7.84
CA SER A 30 1.63 -3.89 7.95
C SER A 30 2.36 -3.64 6.63
N VAL A 31 2.67 -4.69 5.88
CA VAL A 31 3.29 -4.63 4.55
C VAL A 31 2.31 -4.03 3.54
N LEU A 32 1.07 -4.52 3.48
CA LEU A 32 0.05 -3.95 2.59
C LEU A 32 -0.25 -2.48 2.93
N THR A 33 -0.21 -2.13 4.21
CA THR A 33 -0.33 -0.74 4.68
C THR A 33 0.83 0.11 4.15
N ALA A 34 2.06 -0.40 4.16
CA ALA A 34 3.21 0.31 3.61
C ALA A 34 3.09 0.50 2.09
N VAL A 35 2.67 -0.53 1.35
CA VAL A 35 2.40 -0.46 -0.10
C VAL A 35 1.33 0.59 -0.40
N TYR A 36 0.22 0.57 0.34
CA TYR A 36 -0.85 1.56 0.18
C TYR A 36 -0.33 2.99 0.36
N ARG A 37 0.44 3.23 1.43
CA ARG A 37 1.01 4.57 1.71
C ARG A 37 2.03 5.00 0.65
N ARG A 38 2.81 4.07 0.09
CA ARG A 38 3.69 4.38 -1.06
C ARG A 38 2.89 4.68 -2.31
N GLY A 39 1.76 4.01 -2.52
CA GLY A 39 0.81 4.34 -3.57
C GLY A 39 0.30 5.78 -3.44
N GLN A 40 -0.07 6.22 -2.23
CA GLN A 40 -0.46 7.60 -1.98
C GLN A 40 0.68 8.60 -2.24
N GLY A 41 1.89 8.29 -1.79
CA GLY A 41 3.07 9.14 -2.04
C GLY A 41 3.38 9.27 -3.52
N ALA A 42 3.33 8.15 -4.26
CA ALA A 42 3.53 8.13 -5.70
C ALA A 42 2.48 8.98 -6.43
N PHE A 43 1.21 8.87 -6.04
CA PHE A 43 0.13 9.70 -6.61
C PHE A 43 0.42 11.20 -6.45
N LEU A 44 0.87 11.60 -5.25
CA LEU A 44 1.19 12.99 -4.96
C LEU A 44 2.43 13.49 -5.72
N SER A 45 3.41 12.62 -5.99
CA SER A 45 4.63 12.99 -6.71
C SER A 45 4.50 12.98 -8.23
N SER A 46 3.64 12.13 -8.80
CA SER A 46 3.50 11.95 -10.25
C SER A 46 2.41 12.82 -10.90
N GLY A 47 1.75 13.67 -10.13
CA GLY A 47 0.64 14.51 -10.61
C GLY A 47 -0.73 13.80 -10.60
N SER A 48 -1.78 14.59 -10.79
CA SER A 48 -3.16 14.11 -10.81
C SER A 48 -3.39 13.09 -11.93
N ARG A 49 -4.21 12.08 -11.67
CA ARG A 49 -4.62 11.06 -12.64
C ARG A 49 -6.14 11.06 -12.77
N ASN A 50 -6.65 10.37 -13.79
CA ASN A 50 -8.10 10.11 -13.98
C ASN A 50 -8.73 9.22 -12.89
N VAL A 51 -8.06 9.01 -11.76
CA VAL A 51 -8.50 8.16 -10.65
C VAL A 51 -8.23 8.85 -9.33
N SER A 52 -9.09 8.61 -8.33
CA SER A 52 -8.84 9.12 -6.98
C SER A 52 -7.58 8.49 -6.36
N MET A 53 -6.91 9.22 -5.47
CA MET A 53 -5.74 8.73 -4.75
C MET A 53 -6.01 7.39 -4.03
N ALA A 54 -7.21 7.24 -3.46
CA ALA A 54 -7.60 6.00 -2.78
C ALA A 54 -7.72 4.83 -3.77
N ALA A 55 -8.32 5.05 -4.94
CA ALA A 55 -8.40 4.03 -5.99
C ALA A 55 -7.01 3.65 -6.51
N TRP A 56 -6.14 4.65 -6.74
CA TRP A 56 -4.76 4.43 -7.14
C TRP A 56 -3.97 3.58 -6.13
N ALA A 57 -4.01 3.96 -4.85
CA ALA A 57 -3.32 3.24 -3.80
C ALA A 57 -3.83 1.80 -3.62
N ARG A 58 -5.15 1.57 -3.75
CA ARG A 58 -5.74 0.22 -3.77
C ARG A 58 -5.31 -0.57 -5.01
N GLY A 59 -5.24 0.07 -6.18
CA GLY A 59 -4.73 -0.55 -7.41
C GLY A 59 -3.31 -1.08 -7.24
N ARG A 60 -2.44 -0.30 -6.58
CA ARG A 60 -1.09 -0.74 -6.24
C ARG A 60 -1.07 -1.93 -5.29
N VAL A 61 -1.91 -1.94 -4.25
CA VAL A 61 -2.06 -3.09 -3.34
C VAL A 61 -2.53 -4.34 -4.08
N ASN A 62 -3.52 -4.22 -4.97
CA ASN A 62 -4.00 -5.34 -5.80
C ASN A 62 -2.89 -5.85 -6.74
N SER A 63 -2.11 -4.97 -7.37
CA SER A 63 -0.96 -5.33 -8.18
C SER A 63 0.12 -6.04 -7.36
N PHE A 64 0.40 -5.56 -6.14
CA PHE A 64 1.38 -6.16 -5.23
C PHE A 64 0.97 -7.57 -4.79
N VAL A 65 -0.30 -7.74 -4.40
CA VAL A 65 -0.89 -9.01 -3.99
C VAL A 65 -0.90 -10.00 -5.15
N SER A 66 -1.50 -9.63 -6.29
CA SER A 66 -1.63 -10.53 -7.45
C SER A 66 -0.29 -10.84 -8.13
N GLY A 67 0.69 -9.94 -8.01
CA GLY A 67 1.93 -10.03 -8.79
C GLY A 67 1.78 -9.63 -10.24
N LYS A 68 0.57 -9.26 -10.66
CA LYS A 68 0.32 -8.71 -11.99
C LYS A 68 0.70 -7.23 -11.97
N GLY A 69 1.58 -6.82 -12.89
CA GLY A 69 2.11 -5.46 -12.98
C GLY A 69 3.42 -5.22 -12.22
N GLY A 70 3.82 -3.95 -12.08
CA GLY A 70 5.15 -3.56 -11.58
C GLY A 70 5.29 -3.39 -10.06
N ALA A 71 4.21 -3.56 -9.27
CA ALA A 71 4.23 -3.19 -7.85
C ALA A 71 5.19 -4.05 -7.00
N ARG A 72 5.34 -5.36 -7.27
CA ARG A 72 6.31 -6.20 -6.55
C ARG A 72 7.76 -5.78 -6.82
N LYS A 73 8.06 -5.30 -8.03
CA LYS A 73 9.38 -4.77 -8.39
C LYS A 73 9.62 -3.41 -7.73
N ALA A 74 8.64 -2.52 -7.79
CA ALA A 74 8.72 -1.18 -7.18
C ALA A 74 8.80 -1.23 -5.64
N ASP A 75 8.17 -2.24 -5.01
CA ASP A 75 8.13 -2.44 -3.56
C ASP A 75 8.86 -3.73 -3.15
N ALA A 76 9.99 -4.02 -3.80
CA ALA A 76 10.73 -5.26 -3.58
C ALA A 76 11.21 -5.45 -2.14
N ASP A 77 11.53 -4.37 -1.44
CA ASP A 77 11.90 -4.40 -0.02
C ASP A 77 10.75 -4.82 0.89
N LEU A 78 9.52 -4.43 0.56
CA LEU A 78 8.31 -4.86 1.24
C LEU A 78 7.95 -6.30 0.89
N TRP A 79 8.21 -6.72 -0.35
CA TRP A 79 8.00 -8.11 -0.78
C TRP A 79 8.90 -9.09 -0.04
N ARG A 80 10.14 -8.70 0.28
CA ARG A 80 11.05 -9.49 1.13
C ARG A 80 10.51 -9.65 2.55
N LYS A 81 9.81 -8.64 3.07
CA LYS A 81 9.23 -8.62 4.43
C LYS A 81 7.77 -9.10 4.50
N ARG A 82 7.24 -9.70 3.43
CA ARG A 82 5.80 -9.98 3.29
C ARG A 82 5.22 -10.91 4.35
N LYS A 83 6.04 -11.83 4.87
CA LYS A 83 5.67 -12.88 5.84
C LYS A 83 6.47 -12.79 7.15
N THR A 84 7.65 -12.18 7.13
CA THR A 84 8.57 -12.01 8.27
C THR A 84 8.15 -10.89 9.20
#